data_AF-A0A7X4GYM8-F1
#
_entry.id   AF-A0A7X4GYM8-F1
#
_cell.length_a   1.000
_cell.length_b   1.000
_cell.length_c   1.000
_cell.angle_alpha   90.00
_cell.angle_beta   90.00
_cell.angle_gamma   90.00
#
_symmetry.space_group_name_H-M   'P 1'
#
loop_
_entity.id
_entity.type
_entity.pdbx_description
1 polymer ?
#
loop_
_entity_poly.entity_id
_entity_poly.type
_entity_poly.pdbx_seq_one_letter_code
_entity_poly.pdbx_strand_id
1 'polypeptide(L)'
;MNQNIEKNDNLESIIHRASGLDVKPREAWVASASQMLNYLNNHPQESYSFSIEQTALFATARLDWILENTKASLNNIFSYDDFLTLMNCFQSDLLDPYQIHYMSGHLSDDLGLDELDGNTLHAKVHSLSPAQKACLADILERAWRAARLGINPQEFATKINLALE
;
A
#
# COMPACT_ATOMS: atom_id res chain seq x y z
N MET A 1 30.94 -6.23 -25.48
CA MET A 1 29.78 -6.86 -26.17
C MET A 1 28.56 -6.63 -25.29
N ASN A 2 27.48 -6.15 -25.89
CA ASN A 2 26.33 -5.47 -25.28
C ASN A 2 25.59 -6.30 -24.22
N GLN A 3 25.58 -5.84 -22.97
CA GLN A 3 24.67 -6.29 -21.89
C GLN A 3 23.45 -5.35 -21.74
N ASN A 4 23.00 -4.73 -22.84
CA ASN A 4 22.00 -3.66 -22.80
C ASN A 4 20.63 -4.04 -23.39
N ILE A 5 20.29 -5.33 -23.50
CA ILE A 5 19.07 -5.76 -24.21
C ILE A 5 18.07 -6.55 -23.33
N GLU A 6 18.43 -7.07 -22.16
CA GLU A 6 17.45 -7.76 -21.28
C GLU A 6 16.60 -6.81 -20.41
N LYS A 7 16.85 -5.49 -20.42
CA LYS A 7 16.16 -4.53 -19.54
C LYS A 7 14.78 -4.05 -20.03
N ASN A 8 14.37 -4.34 -21.27
CA ASN A 8 13.09 -3.85 -21.82
C ASN A 8 11.96 -4.88 -21.89
N ASP A 9 12.27 -6.18 -21.97
CA ASP A 9 11.25 -7.23 -22.17
C ASP A 9 10.28 -7.36 -20.99
N ASN A 10 10.72 -7.04 -19.78
CA ASN A 10 9.88 -7.09 -18.59
C ASN A 10 8.87 -5.94 -18.52
N LEU A 11 9.26 -4.72 -18.92
CA LEU A 11 8.37 -3.56 -18.84
C LEU A 11 7.27 -3.64 -19.90
N GLU A 12 7.60 -4.08 -21.12
CA GLU A 12 6.63 -4.28 -22.19
C GLU A 12 5.61 -5.39 -21.86
N SER A 13 6.09 -6.50 -21.30
CA SER A 13 5.26 -7.58 -20.74
C SER A 13 4.30 -7.08 -19.65
N ILE A 14 4.80 -6.21 -18.77
CA ILE A 14 4.00 -5.57 -17.73
C ILE A 14 2.91 -4.70 -18.38
N ILE A 15 3.28 -3.75 -19.22
CA ILE A 15 2.34 -2.85 -19.90
C ILE A 15 1.24 -3.63 -20.65
N HIS A 16 1.61 -4.73 -21.31
CA HIS A 16 0.66 -5.61 -22.00
C HIS A 16 -0.36 -6.23 -21.03
N ARG A 17 0.07 -6.80 -19.90
CA ARG A 17 -0.82 -7.40 -18.88
C ARG A 17 -1.72 -6.35 -18.23
N ALA A 18 -1.24 -5.13 -18.05
CA ALA A 18 -1.99 -4.03 -17.46
C ALA A 18 -3.14 -3.53 -18.36
N SER A 19 -3.08 -3.79 -19.67
CA SER A 19 -4.02 -3.22 -20.65
C SER A 19 -5.47 -3.70 -20.51
N GLY A 20 -5.72 -4.75 -19.71
CA GLY A 20 -7.06 -5.26 -19.41
C GLY A 20 -7.67 -4.73 -18.10
N LEU A 21 -6.99 -3.86 -17.37
CA LEU A 21 -7.46 -3.27 -16.12
C LEU A 21 -8.12 -1.90 -16.38
N ASP A 22 -9.05 -1.50 -15.50
CA ASP A 22 -9.53 -0.12 -15.44
C ASP A 22 -8.35 0.86 -15.27
N VAL A 23 -8.52 2.09 -15.74
CA VAL A 23 -7.41 3.07 -15.87
C VAL A 23 -6.66 3.28 -14.54
N LYS A 24 -7.37 3.48 -13.43
CA LYS A 24 -6.74 3.67 -12.11
C LYS A 24 -5.98 2.43 -11.62
N PRO A 25 -6.59 1.22 -11.55
CA PRO A 25 -5.87 -0.01 -11.23
C PRO A 25 -4.69 -0.30 -12.17
N ARG A 26 -4.81 0.07 -13.46
CA ARG A 26 -3.75 -0.09 -14.45
C ARG A 26 -2.53 0.77 -14.13
N GLU A 27 -2.74 2.06 -13.86
CA GLU A 27 -1.68 3.01 -13.53
C GLU A 27 -0.95 2.59 -12.24
N ALA A 28 -1.72 2.27 -11.20
CA ALA A 28 -1.27 1.72 -9.93
C ALA A 28 -0.38 0.47 -10.10
N TRP A 29 -0.85 -0.47 -10.92
CA TRP A 29 -0.16 -1.72 -11.16
C TRP A 29 1.13 -1.52 -11.96
N VAL A 30 1.13 -0.66 -12.98
CA VAL A 30 2.35 -0.35 -13.77
C VAL A 30 3.39 0.37 -12.90
N ALA A 31 2.97 1.33 -12.07
CA ALA A 31 3.86 2.01 -11.13
C ALA A 31 4.50 1.03 -10.14
N SER A 32 3.70 0.16 -9.54
CA SER A 32 4.16 -0.86 -8.59
C SER A 32 5.12 -1.86 -9.24
N ALA A 33 4.79 -2.32 -10.45
CA ALA A 33 5.62 -3.25 -11.20
C ALA A 33 6.97 -2.61 -11.60
N SER A 34 6.97 -1.33 -11.99
CA SER A 34 8.19 -0.57 -12.28
C SER A 34 9.10 -0.43 -11.05
N GLN A 35 8.53 -0.13 -9.87
CA GLN A 35 9.29 -0.06 -8.62
C GLN A 35 9.87 -1.43 -8.23
N MET A 36 9.10 -2.51 -8.37
CA MET A 36 9.57 -3.87 -8.12
C MET A 36 10.70 -4.26 -9.07
N LEU A 37 10.59 -3.95 -10.36
CA LEU A 37 11.67 -4.18 -11.32
C LEU A 37 12.93 -3.38 -10.96
N ASN A 38 12.79 -2.12 -10.58
CA ASN A 38 13.91 -1.29 -10.14
C ASN A 38 14.59 -1.89 -8.90
N TYR A 39 13.80 -2.37 -7.93
CA TYR A 39 14.32 -3.07 -6.77
C TYR A 39 15.14 -4.30 -7.17
N LEU A 40 14.57 -5.18 -8.01
CA LEU A 40 15.23 -6.39 -8.50
C LEU A 40 16.51 -6.09 -9.27
N ASN A 41 16.51 -5.03 -10.08
CA ASN A 41 17.69 -4.58 -10.84
C ASN A 41 18.79 -3.97 -9.96
N ASN A 42 18.41 -3.33 -8.84
CA ASN A 42 19.34 -2.65 -7.93
C ASN A 42 19.86 -3.54 -6.80
N HIS A 43 19.31 -4.74 -6.63
CA HIS A 43 19.78 -5.75 -5.68
C HIS A 43 20.51 -6.84 -6.47
N PRO A 44 21.78 -6.60 -6.86
CA PRO A 44 22.49 -7.46 -7.78
C PRO A 44 22.61 -8.88 -7.22
N GLN A 45 22.34 -9.84 -8.10
CA GLN A 45 22.46 -11.28 -7.83
C GLN A 45 23.89 -11.72 -7.42
N GLU A 46 24.86 -10.84 -7.60
CA GLU A 46 26.30 -11.12 -7.55
C GLU A 46 26.86 -11.39 -6.15
N SER A 47 26.12 -11.08 -5.07
CA SER A 47 26.62 -11.26 -3.69
C SER A 47 26.08 -12.50 -2.95
N TYR A 48 24.95 -13.06 -3.38
CA TYR A 48 24.28 -14.15 -2.63
C TYR A 48 23.70 -15.29 -3.50
N SER A 49 23.96 -15.32 -4.81
CA SER A 49 23.47 -16.39 -5.71
C SER A 49 21.94 -16.55 -5.75
N PHE A 50 21.18 -15.51 -5.40
CA PHE A 50 19.72 -15.58 -5.40
C PHE A 50 19.16 -15.38 -6.81
N SER A 51 18.19 -16.22 -7.19
CA SER A 51 17.38 -16.00 -8.39
C SER A 51 16.47 -14.77 -8.24
N ILE A 52 15.87 -14.30 -9.34
CA ILE A 52 14.91 -13.18 -9.32
C ILE A 52 13.75 -13.49 -8.38
N GLU A 53 13.23 -14.72 -8.43
CA GLU A 53 12.14 -15.20 -7.58
C GLU A 53 12.54 -15.21 -6.10
N GLN A 54 13.76 -15.65 -5.79
CA GLN A 54 14.27 -15.63 -4.42
C GLN A 54 14.44 -14.20 -3.90
N THR A 55 14.96 -13.28 -4.72
CA THR A 55 15.08 -11.86 -4.36
C THR A 55 13.70 -11.23 -4.13
N ALA A 56 12.72 -11.54 -4.99
CA ALA A 56 11.34 -11.09 -4.80
C ALA A 56 10.73 -11.63 -3.50
N LEU A 57 10.90 -12.92 -3.21
CA LEU A 57 10.43 -13.53 -1.96
C LEU A 57 11.07 -12.89 -0.73
N PHE A 58 12.38 -12.62 -0.76
CA PHE A 58 13.06 -11.90 0.32
C PHE A 58 12.53 -10.47 0.50
N ALA A 59 12.26 -9.76 -0.59
CA ALA A 59 11.67 -8.43 -0.54
C ALA A 59 10.27 -8.45 0.09
N THR A 60 9.42 -9.39 -0.34
CA THR A 60 8.08 -9.59 0.25
C THR A 60 8.18 -9.94 1.73
N ALA A 61 9.04 -10.88 2.13
CA ALA A 61 9.20 -11.26 3.52
C ALA A 61 9.71 -10.09 4.39
N ARG A 62 10.60 -9.24 3.86
CA ARG A 62 11.04 -8.01 4.55
C ARG A 62 9.91 -7.01 4.70
N LEU A 63 9.10 -6.82 3.65
CA LEU A 63 7.94 -5.95 3.71
C LEU A 63 6.93 -6.45 4.74
N ASP A 64 6.57 -7.73 4.70
CA ASP A 64 5.66 -8.37 5.67
C ASP A 64 6.17 -8.18 7.11
N TRP A 65 7.48 -8.41 7.33
CA TRP A 65 8.10 -8.17 8.62
C TRP A 65 8.01 -6.69 9.03
N ILE A 66 8.30 -5.74 8.15
CA ILE A 66 8.19 -4.30 8.43
C ILE A 66 6.74 -3.94 8.80
N LEU A 67 5.76 -4.40 8.02
CA LEU A 67 4.35 -4.14 8.25
C LEU A 67 3.92 -4.70 9.60
N GLU A 68 4.24 -5.96 9.89
CA GLU A 68 3.90 -6.60 11.17
C GLU A 68 4.49 -5.84 12.37
N ASN A 69 5.76 -5.43 12.29
CA ASN A 69 6.41 -4.66 13.37
C ASN A 69 5.91 -3.21 13.48
N THR A 70 5.27 -2.68 12.43
CA THR A 70 4.74 -1.32 12.42
C THR A 70 3.31 -1.26 13.00
N LYS A 71 2.53 -2.34 12.91
CA LYS A 71 1.12 -2.39 13.34
C LYS A 71 0.88 -1.82 14.74
N ALA A 72 1.68 -2.23 15.71
CA ALA A 72 1.52 -1.78 17.10
C ALA A 72 1.64 -0.26 17.26
N SER A 73 2.38 0.42 16.37
CA SER A 73 2.52 1.87 16.39
C SER A 73 1.28 2.63 15.91
N LEU A 74 0.30 1.94 15.31
CA LEU A 74 -0.97 2.54 14.86
C LEU A 74 -2.09 2.46 15.91
N ASN A 75 -1.85 1.74 17.01
CA ASN A 75 -2.86 1.57 18.06
C ASN A 75 -3.19 2.91 18.73
N ASN A 76 -4.48 3.12 18.99
CA ASN A 76 -5.04 4.32 19.63
C ASN A 76 -4.78 5.65 18.86
N ILE A 77 -4.22 5.61 17.65
CA ILE A 77 -4.12 6.81 16.79
C ILE A 77 -5.51 7.15 16.24
N PHE A 78 -6.23 6.13 15.78
CA PHE A 78 -7.53 6.25 15.12
C PHE A 78 -8.63 5.75 16.05
N SER A 79 -9.74 6.47 16.11
CA SER A 79 -10.99 5.96 16.70
C SER A 79 -11.66 4.96 15.75
N TYR A 80 -12.73 4.30 16.20
CA TYR A 80 -13.52 3.47 15.28
C TYR A 80 -14.14 4.27 14.14
N ASP A 81 -14.66 5.46 14.42
CA ASP A 81 -15.26 6.33 13.40
C ASP A 81 -14.23 6.82 12.38
N ASP A 82 -13.01 7.12 12.82
CA ASP A 82 -11.88 7.43 11.94
C ASP A 82 -11.63 6.26 10.98
N PHE A 83 -11.58 5.04 11.52
CA PHE A 83 -11.31 3.84 10.76
C PHE A 83 -12.39 3.55 9.71
N LEU A 84 -13.66 3.70 10.08
CA LEU A 84 -14.79 3.57 9.15
C LEU A 84 -14.74 4.63 8.05
N THR A 85 -14.39 5.87 8.39
CA THR A 85 -14.24 6.96 7.42
C THR A 85 -13.15 6.65 6.41
N LEU A 86 -11.96 6.25 6.89
CA LEU A 86 -10.85 5.83 6.04
C LEU A 86 -11.23 4.66 5.13
N MET A 87 -11.90 3.64 5.66
CA MET A 87 -12.36 2.51 4.84
C MET A 87 -13.32 2.94 3.74
N ASN A 88 -14.18 3.92 3.99
CA ASN A 88 -15.14 4.41 3.00
C ASN A 88 -14.47 5.28 1.93
N CYS A 89 -13.49 6.11 2.30
CA CYS A 89 -12.71 6.92 1.34
C CYS A 89 -11.88 6.02 0.41
N PHE A 90 -11.16 5.06 0.98
CA PHE A 90 -10.27 4.18 0.20
C PHE A 90 -10.95 2.87 -0.25
N GLN A 91 -12.29 2.83 -0.25
CA GLN A 91 -13.00 1.65 -0.76
C GLN A 91 -12.70 1.47 -2.25
N SER A 92 -12.54 0.22 -2.69
CA SER A 92 -12.37 -0.19 -4.09
C SER A 92 -11.04 0.11 -4.79
N ASP A 93 -10.09 0.79 -4.13
CA ASP A 93 -8.77 1.06 -4.71
C ASP A 93 -7.70 0.08 -4.20
N LEU A 94 -6.85 -0.40 -5.12
CA LEU A 94 -5.53 -0.92 -4.77
C LEU A 94 -4.68 0.28 -4.41
N LEU A 95 -4.32 0.45 -3.13
CA LEU A 95 -3.55 1.60 -2.69
C LEU A 95 -2.12 1.48 -3.18
N ASP A 96 -1.84 2.10 -4.31
CA ASP A 96 -0.51 2.09 -4.90
C ASP A 96 0.49 2.97 -4.12
N PRO A 97 1.81 2.87 -4.39
CA PRO A 97 2.79 3.68 -3.68
C PRO A 97 2.58 5.20 -3.77
N TYR A 98 2.02 5.71 -4.88
CA TYR A 98 1.68 7.12 -5.04
C TYR A 98 0.50 7.48 -4.14
N GLN A 99 -0.58 6.70 -4.17
CA GLN A 99 -1.75 6.90 -3.30
C GLN A 99 -1.39 6.78 -1.82
N ILE A 100 -0.49 5.89 -1.44
CA ILE A 100 0.03 5.79 -0.06
C ILE A 100 0.80 7.06 0.31
N HIS A 101 1.64 7.57 -0.58
CA HIS A 101 2.41 8.79 -0.32
C HIS A 101 1.49 10.00 -0.12
N TYR A 102 0.51 10.17 -1.00
CA TYR A 102 -0.44 11.28 -1.04
C TYR A 102 -1.77 10.98 -0.32
N MET A 103 -1.81 9.96 0.54
CA MET A 103 -3.02 9.47 1.20
C MET A 103 -3.78 10.57 1.95
N SER A 104 -3.06 11.50 2.59
CA SER A 104 -3.69 12.64 3.27
C SER A 104 -4.38 13.59 2.29
N GLY A 105 -3.79 13.85 1.12
CA GLY A 105 -4.39 14.71 0.09
C GLY A 105 -5.66 14.08 -0.49
N HIS A 106 -5.61 12.80 -0.84
CA HIS A 106 -6.80 12.06 -1.30
C HIS A 106 -7.93 12.07 -0.27
N LEU A 107 -7.60 11.93 1.02
CA LEU A 107 -8.59 12.03 2.08
C LEU A 107 -9.24 13.43 2.14
N SER A 108 -8.46 14.50 1.97
CA SER A 108 -9.00 15.87 1.92
C SER A 108 -9.94 16.06 0.75
N ASP A 109 -9.56 15.58 -0.43
CA ASP A 109 -10.38 15.63 -1.64
C ASP A 109 -11.72 14.91 -1.45
N ASP A 110 -11.69 13.69 -0.91
CA ASP A 110 -12.89 12.86 -0.69
C ASP A 110 -13.82 13.45 0.39
N LEU A 111 -13.26 14.08 1.41
CA LEU A 111 -14.03 14.72 2.49
C LEU A 111 -14.47 16.15 2.14
N GLY A 112 -14.03 16.70 1.01
CA GLY A 112 -14.31 18.08 0.60
C GLY A 112 -13.73 19.12 1.56
N LEU A 113 -12.56 18.83 2.13
CA LEU A 113 -11.88 19.69 3.11
C LEU A 113 -10.83 20.54 2.40
N ASP A 114 -10.72 21.81 2.80
CA ASP A 114 -9.55 22.60 2.45
C ASP A 114 -8.36 22.10 3.30
N GLU A 115 -7.14 22.08 2.74
CA GLU A 115 -5.92 21.56 3.42
C GLU A 115 -5.63 22.22 4.78
N LEU A 116 -6.30 23.34 5.10
CA LEU A 116 -6.16 24.13 6.31
C LEU A 116 -7.25 23.89 7.38
N ASP A 117 -8.26 23.06 7.12
CA ASP A 117 -9.47 22.99 7.95
C ASP A 117 -9.31 22.31 9.32
N GLY A 118 -8.08 21.95 9.73
CA GLY A 118 -7.82 21.42 11.06
C GLY A 118 -8.54 20.10 11.35
N ASN A 119 -9.01 19.38 10.32
CA ASN A 119 -9.64 18.08 10.48
C ASN A 119 -8.64 17.11 11.15
N THR A 120 -9.08 16.55 12.27
CA THR A 120 -8.26 15.69 13.13
C THR A 120 -7.82 14.41 12.42
N LEU A 121 -8.65 13.85 11.52
CA LEU A 121 -8.31 12.65 10.76
C LEU A 121 -7.26 12.93 9.68
N HIS A 122 -7.39 14.03 8.95
CA HIS A 122 -6.37 14.46 7.98
C HIS A 122 -5.00 14.64 8.65
N ALA A 123 -4.96 15.35 9.78
CA ALA A 123 -3.73 15.56 10.54
C ALA A 123 -3.11 14.25 11.04
N LYS A 124 -3.93 13.30 11.53
CA LYS A 124 -3.48 11.96 11.92
C LYS A 124 -2.79 11.26 10.75
N VAL A 125 -3.46 11.14 9.60
CA VAL A 125 -2.90 10.47 8.41
C VAL A 125 -1.64 11.18 7.88
N HIS A 126 -1.65 12.52 7.86
CA HIS A 126 -0.51 13.32 7.41
C HIS A 126 0.74 13.08 8.28
N SER A 127 0.55 12.98 9.60
CA SER A 127 1.64 12.78 10.57
C SER A 127 2.27 11.38 10.55
N LEU A 128 1.66 10.41 9.87
CA LEU A 128 2.20 9.06 9.78
C LEU A 128 3.51 9.02 8.99
N SER A 129 4.48 8.26 9.49
CA SER A 129 5.68 7.92 8.71
C SER A 129 5.33 7.07 7.48
N PRO A 130 6.22 6.98 6.46
CA PRO A 130 5.96 6.14 5.28
C PRO A 130 5.63 4.68 5.60
N ALA A 131 6.32 4.08 6.58
CA ALA A 131 6.04 2.71 7.03
C ALA A 131 4.65 2.59 7.68
N GLN A 132 4.26 3.57 8.49
CA GLN A 132 2.94 3.63 9.11
C GLN A 132 1.82 3.83 8.07
N LYS A 133 2.03 4.68 7.04
CA LYS A 133 1.07 4.83 5.93
C LYS A 133 0.91 3.53 5.14
N ALA A 134 2.01 2.85 4.83
CA ALA A 134 1.97 1.55 4.16
C ALA A 134 1.26 0.48 5.02
N CYS A 135 1.51 0.48 6.33
CA CYS A 135 0.81 -0.40 7.27
C CYS A 135 -0.69 -0.08 7.38
N LEU A 136 -1.06 1.20 7.40
CA LEU A 136 -2.46 1.63 7.38
C LEU A 136 -3.15 1.17 6.09
N ALA A 137 -2.48 1.32 4.94
CA ALA A 137 -2.98 0.85 3.65
C ALA A 137 -3.25 -0.67 3.64
N ASP A 138 -2.29 -1.49 4.10
CA ASP A 138 -2.48 -2.96 4.23
C ASP A 138 -3.71 -3.29 5.09
N ILE A 139 -3.83 -2.61 6.23
CA ILE A 139 -4.94 -2.82 7.14
C ILE A 139 -6.29 -2.46 6.48
N LEU A 140 -6.40 -1.31 5.83
CA LEU A 140 -7.63 -0.85 5.18
C LEU A 140 -8.04 -1.82 4.05
N GLU A 141 -7.10 -2.24 3.21
CA GLU A 141 -7.38 -3.20 2.15
C GLU A 141 -7.88 -4.54 2.71
N ARG A 142 -7.23 -5.06 3.76
CA ARG A 142 -7.62 -6.32 4.39
C ARG A 142 -8.98 -6.20 5.08
N ALA A 143 -9.26 -5.08 5.73
CA ALA A 143 -10.54 -4.81 6.37
C ALA A 143 -11.67 -4.75 5.34
N TRP A 144 -11.46 -4.05 4.23
CA TRP A 144 -12.42 -4.00 3.13
C TRP A 144 -12.69 -5.40 2.54
N ARG A 145 -11.65 -6.21 2.29
CA ARG A 145 -11.81 -7.60 1.82
C ARG A 145 -12.55 -8.46 2.83
N ALA A 146 -12.25 -8.32 4.12
CA ALA A 146 -12.93 -9.03 5.19
C ALA A 146 -14.43 -8.65 5.25
N ALA A 147 -14.75 -7.36 5.13
CA ALA A 147 -16.12 -6.87 5.08
C ALA A 147 -16.91 -7.43 3.89
N ARG A 148 -16.27 -7.56 2.71
CA ARG A 148 -16.88 -8.23 1.54
C ARG A 148 -17.19 -9.71 1.76
N LEU A 149 -16.50 -10.36 2.70
CA LEU A 149 -16.76 -11.73 3.14
C LEU A 149 -17.76 -11.81 4.30
N GLY A 150 -18.36 -10.68 4.70
CA GLY A 150 -19.34 -10.59 5.78
C GLY A 150 -18.75 -10.47 7.19
N ILE A 151 -17.44 -10.21 7.32
CA ILE A 151 -16.79 -9.97 8.61
C ILE A 151 -17.04 -8.52 9.04
N ASN A 152 -17.46 -8.30 10.28
CA ASN A 152 -17.69 -6.95 10.79
C ASN A 152 -16.36 -6.17 10.90
N PRO A 153 -16.28 -4.90 10.46
CA PRO A 153 -15.06 -4.10 10.54
C PRO A 153 -14.50 -3.91 11.97
N GLN A 154 -15.35 -3.79 12.99
CA GLN A 154 -14.92 -3.72 14.40
C GLN A 154 -14.26 -5.03 14.84
N GLU A 155 -14.90 -6.16 14.51
CA GLU A 155 -14.37 -7.49 14.79
C GLU A 155 -13.02 -7.70 14.09
N PHE A 156 -12.90 -7.22 12.84
CA PHE A 156 -11.64 -7.23 12.11
C PHE A 156 -10.56 -6.40 12.81
N ALA A 157 -10.86 -5.15 13.18
CA ALA A 157 -9.93 -4.25 13.87
C ALA A 157 -9.38 -4.87 15.16
N THR A 158 -10.25 -5.49 15.97
CA THR A 158 -9.82 -6.22 17.18
C THR A 158 -8.89 -7.38 16.84
N LYS A 159 -9.15 -8.14 15.77
CA LYS A 159 -8.31 -9.28 15.34
C LYS A 159 -6.93 -8.86 14.82
N ILE A 160 -6.80 -7.66 14.27
CA ILE A 160 -5.51 -7.11 13.82
C ILE A 160 -4.81 -6.25 14.89
N ASN A 161 -5.28 -6.34 16.13
CA ASN A 161 -4.76 -5.63 17.30
C ASN A 161 -4.85 -4.10 17.22
N LEU A 162 -5.69 -3.55 16.32
CA LEU A 162 -6.05 -2.14 16.41
C LEU A 162 -7.06 -1.98 17.55
N ALA A 163 -6.58 -1.50 18.69
CA ALA A 163 -7.44 -1.03 19.76
C ALA A 163 -8.13 0.26 19.28
N LEU A 164 -9.41 0.11 18.90
CA LEU A 164 -10.31 1.22 18.57
C LEU A 164 -11.22 1.41 19.79
N GLU A 165 -11.14 2.59 20.42
CA GLU A 165 -11.99 3.00 21.56
C GLU A 165 -13.39 3.45 21.11
#